data_AF-A0A7K2IQS8-F1
#
_entry.id   AF-A0A7K2IQS8-F1
#
_cell.length_a   1.000
_cell.length_b   1.000
_cell.length_c   1.000
_cell.angle_alpha   90.00
_cell.angle_beta   90.00
_cell.angle_gamma   90.00
#
_symmetry.space_group_name_H-M   'P 1'
#
loop_
_entity.id
_entity.type
_entity.pdbx_description
1 polymer ?
#
loop_
_entity_poly.entity_id
_entity_poly.type
_entity_poly.pdbx_seq_one_letter_code
_entity_poly.pdbx_strand_id
1 'polypeptide(L)'
;MPSRPDPKAIESALLGGEAVYTREQAVELSGADPELAGRVWRALGFPTLGDDSVTFTESDVEALRIANSLLEEGILDEEGVVRFARAMGQTMARLADWQTSILSTLIFKDGHEDPTTSSLMQQVKGLLPDVERLLLHIWRRQLAASTGRTLAVMSNGNDIVPNYYPLIVGFADLVSFTTLSRELDEVELAGVVEGFESTAADLVAAGGGRVVKTLGDEVLYVADSPHQAADIALRLASGVKTHVEVPDVRVGVAYGPVLTMHGDVFGTTVNRASRLTSFARPGTVLIDETLAESLTDEEGLQVVQVRARHAHGLGLIQPYTLRRDFDAGNP
;
A
#
# COMPACT_ATOMS: atom_id res chain seq x y z
N MET A 1 -2.40 -43.70 -2.79
CA MET A 1 -1.83 -42.40 -3.18
C MET A 1 -2.81 -41.34 -2.74
N PRO A 2 -2.43 -40.37 -1.88
CA PRO A 2 -3.31 -39.26 -1.58
C PRO A 2 -3.67 -38.54 -2.88
N SER A 3 -4.97 -38.39 -3.15
CA SER A 3 -5.44 -37.71 -4.36
C SER A 3 -5.08 -36.23 -4.27
N ARG A 4 -4.35 -35.75 -5.28
CA ARG A 4 -4.05 -34.34 -5.46
C ARG A 4 -5.34 -33.51 -5.35
N PRO A 5 -5.27 -32.29 -4.79
CA PRO A 5 -6.42 -31.40 -4.64
C PRO A 5 -7.15 -31.23 -5.98
N ASP A 6 -8.46 -31.50 -6.00
CA ASP A 6 -9.31 -31.18 -7.16
C ASP A 6 -9.47 -29.65 -7.24
N PRO A 7 -8.93 -28.98 -8.27
CA PRO A 7 -9.00 -27.53 -8.39
C PRO A 7 -10.44 -27.00 -8.41
N LYS A 8 -11.38 -27.76 -8.97
CA LYS A 8 -12.79 -27.34 -9.07
C LYS A 8 -13.48 -27.31 -7.71
N ALA A 9 -13.15 -28.25 -6.83
CA ALA A 9 -13.71 -28.29 -5.48
C ALA A 9 -13.24 -27.08 -4.65
N ILE A 10 -11.96 -26.70 -4.80
CA ILE A 10 -11.39 -25.51 -4.13
C ILE A 10 -12.02 -24.24 -4.67
N GLU A 11 -12.09 -24.10 -5.99
CA GLU A 11 -12.72 -22.96 -6.66
C GLU A 11 -14.17 -22.78 -6.19
N SER A 12 -14.96 -23.85 -6.16
CA SER A 12 -16.35 -23.78 -5.68
C SER A 12 -16.47 -23.32 -4.23
N ALA A 13 -15.58 -23.77 -3.34
CA ALA A 13 -15.60 -23.32 -1.95
C ALA A 13 -15.19 -21.86 -1.78
N LEU A 14 -14.27 -21.35 -2.61
CA LEU A 14 -13.84 -19.95 -2.59
C LEU A 14 -14.89 -19.01 -3.19
N LEU A 15 -15.62 -19.46 -4.22
CA LEU A 15 -16.66 -18.65 -4.88
C LEU A 15 -18.04 -18.77 -4.21
N GLY A 16 -18.16 -19.58 -3.16
CA GLY A 16 -19.40 -19.76 -2.39
C GLY A 16 -20.45 -20.64 -3.09
N GLY A 17 -20.08 -21.42 -4.10
CA GLY A 17 -20.98 -22.29 -4.84
C GLY A 17 -20.37 -22.86 -6.13
N GLU A 18 -21.07 -23.75 -6.81
CA GLU A 18 -20.67 -24.21 -8.15
C GLU A 18 -21.07 -23.17 -9.20
N ALA A 19 -20.29 -23.09 -10.29
CA ALA A 19 -20.68 -22.33 -11.46
C ALA A 19 -21.87 -23.02 -12.14
N VAL A 20 -22.97 -22.28 -12.31
CA VAL A 20 -24.24 -22.81 -12.85
C VAL A 20 -24.80 -21.95 -13.98
N TYR A 21 -24.22 -20.76 -14.23
CA TYR A 21 -24.66 -19.84 -15.26
C TYR A 21 -23.60 -19.63 -16.34
N THR A 22 -24.07 -19.46 -17.57
CA THR A 22 -23.30 -18.85 -18.66
C THR A 22 -23.21 -17.34 -18.48
N ARG A 23 -22.35 -16.67 -19.26
CA ARG A 23 -22.27 -15.20 -19.26
C ARG A 23 -23.62 -14.56 -19.61
N GLU A 24 -24.28 -15.06 -20.65
CA GLU A 24 -25.56 -14.52 -21.13
C GLU A 24 -26.62 -14.60 -20.03
N GLN A 25 -26.73 -15.77 -19.37
CA GLN A 25 -27.65 -15.97 -18.24
C GLN A 25 -27.32 -15.05 -17.05
N ALA A 26 -26.04 -14.89 -16.71
CA ALA A 26 -25.65 -14.04 -15.58
C ALA A 26 -25.98 -12.56 -15.82
N VAL A 27 -25.80 -12.08 -17.05
CA VAL A 27 -26.18 -10.72 -17.46
C VAL A 27 -27.70 -10.56 -17.45
N GLU A 28 -28.44 -11.51 -18.01
CA GLU A 28 -29.92 -11.49 -18.00
C GLU A 28 -30.49 -11.45 -16.58
N LEU A 29 -30.00 -12.31 -15.69
CA LEU A 29 -30.47 -12.42 -14.29
C LEU A 29 -30.10 -11.20 -13.42
N SER A 30 -29.01 -10.51 -13.75
CA SER A 30 -28.59 -9.30 -13.03
C SER A 30 -29.27 -8.04 -13.54
N GLY A 31 -29.85 -8.06 -14.74
CA GLY A 31 -30.46 -6.90 -15.40
C GLY A 31 -29.45 -5.88 -15.93
N ALA A 32 -28.15 -6.22 -15.92
CA ALA A 32 -27.09 -5.33 -16.35
C ALA A 32 -27.02 -5.22 -17.88
N ASP A 33 -26.54 -4.07 -18.38
CA ASP A 33 -26.20 -3.94 -19.79
C ASP A 33 -25.07 -4.92 -20.18
N PRO A 34 -25.21 -5.73 -21.25
CA PRO A 34 -24.21 -6.73 -21.62
C PRO A 34 -22.83 -6.16 -21.95
N GLU A 35 -22.78 -5.00 -22.61
CA GLU A 35 -21.51 -4.38 -22.99
C GLU A 35 -20.78 -3.84 -21.76
N LEU A 36 -21.51 -3.19 -20.86
CA LEU A 36 -20.99 -2.67 -19.61
C LEU A 36 -20.55 -3.80 -18.66
N ALA A 37 -21.36 -4.86 -18.52
CA ALA A 37 -20.99 -6.04 -17.71
C ALA A 37 -19.67 -6.64 -18.22
N GLY A 38 -19.49 -6.78 -19.54
CA GLY A 38 -18.25 -7.23 -20.14
C GLY A 38 -17.06 -6.28 -19.93
N ARG A 39 -17.30 -4.96 -19.85
CA ARG A 39 -16.27 -3.96 -19.50
C ARG A 39 -15.87 -4.05 -18.03
N VAL A 40 -16.83 -4.20 -17.12
CA VAL A 40 -16.61 -4.35 -15.67
C VAL A 40 -15.85 -5.65 -15.37
N TRP A 41 -16.25 -6.77 -15.98
CA TRP A 41 -15.57 -8.07 -15.82
C TRP A 41 -14.09 -8.01 -16.20
N ARG A 42 -13.78 -7.40 -17.35
CA ARG A 42 -12.39 -7.18 -17.79
C ARG A 42 -11.65 -6.19 -16.90
N ALA A 43 -12.34 -5.16 -16.38
CA ALA A 43 -11.73 -4.19 -15.48
C ALA A 43 -11.31 -4.84 -14.16
N LEU A 44 -12.10 -5.78 -13.64
CA LEU A 44 -11.75 -6.60 -12.46
C LEU A 44 -10.52 -7.49 -12.70
N GLY A 45 -10.12 -7.70 -13.95
CA GLY A 45 -8.97 -8.53 -14.34
C GLY A 45 -9.33 -10.00 -14.60
N PHE A 46 -10.61 -10.34 -14.65
CA PHE A 46 -11.05 -11.71 -14.86
C PHE A 46 -10.94 -12.15 -16.33
N PRO A 47 -10.62 -13.43 -16.58
CA PRO A 47 -10.53 -13.95 -17.94
C PRO A 47 -11.90 -13.88 -18.64
N THR A 48 -11.88 -13.55 -19.92
CA THR A 48 -13.06 -13.66 -20.78
C THR A 48 -13.09 -15.08 -21.35
N LEU A 49 -13.95 -15.92 -20.77
CA LEU A 49 -14.22 -17.27 -21.25
C LEU A 49 -15.34 -17.21 -22.32
N GLY A 50 -15.47 -18.28 -23.11
CA GLY A 50 -16.44 -18.34 -24.20
C GLY A 50 -17.89 -18.22 -23.69
N ASP A 51 -18.76 -17.60 -24.50
CA ASP A 51 -20.12 -17.22 -24.07
C ASP A 51 -20.99 -18.43 -23.66
N ASP A 52 -20.75 -19.60 -24.24
CA ASP A 52 -21.48 -20.85 -23.94
C ASP A 52 -20.95 -21.61 -22.70
N SER A 53 -19.87 -21.14 -22.08
CA SER A 53 -19.26 -21.83 -20.94
C SER A 53 -19.98 -21.50 -19.62
N VAL A 54 -20.30 -22.54 -18.85
CA VAL A 54 -20.89 -22.41 -17.50
C VAL A 54 -19.77 -22.09 -16.51
N THR A 55 -19.60 -20.81 -16.22
CA THR A 55 -18.45 -20.30 -15.44
C THR A 55 -18.85 -19.27 -14.38
N PHE A 56 -20.13 -18.88 -14.30
CA PHE A 56 -20.64 -17.90 -13.36
C PHE A 56 -21.43 -18.58 -12.23
N THR A 57 -21.23 -18.10 -11.01
CA THR A 57 -21.93 -18.51 -9.78
C THR A 57 -23.09 -17.57 -9.47
N GLU A 58 -23.93 -17.93 -8.50
CA GLU A 58 -24.96 -17.03 -7.95
C GLU A 58 -24.34 -15.75 -7.37
N SER A 59 -23.17 -15.87 -6.72
CA SER A 59 -22.43 -14.73 -6.16
C SER A 59 -22.00 -13.73 -7.24
N ASP A 60 -21.63 -14.21 -8.44
CA ASP A 60 -21.27 -13.34 -9.56
C ASP A 60 -22.48 -12.56 -10.08
N VAL A 61 -23.65 -13.21 -10.14
CA VAL A 61 -24.91 -12.56 -10.55
C VAL A 61 -25.30 -11.47 -9.54
N GLU A 62 -25.19 -11.75 -8.25
CA GLU A 62 -25.46 -10.75 -7.21
C GLU A 62 -24.47 -9.58 -7.26
N ALA A 63 -23.19 -9.84 -7.52
CA ALA A 63 -22.19 -8.78 -7.70
C ALA A 63 -22.52 -7.88 -8.90
N LEU A 64 -22.97 -8.45 -10.02
CA LEU A 64 -23.44 -7.70 -11.19
C LEU A 64 -24.70 -6.88 -10.87
N ARG A 65 -25.64 -7.45 -10.10
CA ARG A 65 -26.86 -6.77 -9.67
C ARG A 65 -26.56 -5.55 -8.78
N ILE A 66 -25.62 -5.68 -7.85
CA ILE A 66 -25.14 -4.57 -7.02
C ILE A 66 -24.50 -3.49 -7.89
N ALA A 67 -23.64 -3.87 -8.85
CA ALA A 67 -23.02 -2.91 -9.76
C ALA A 67 -24.06 -2.18 -10.62
N ASN A 68 -25.11 -2.88 -11.08
CA ASN A 68 -26.21 -2.28 -11.85
C ASN A 68 -27.03 -1.30 -11.00
N SER A 69 -27.37 -1.66 -9.75
CA SER A 69 -28.09 -0.78 -8.81
C SER A 69 -27.34 0.53 -8.55
N LEU A 70 -26.01 0.51 -8.43
CA LEU A 70 -25.21 1.73 -8.27
C LEU A 70 -25.31 2.69 -9.46
N LEU A 71 -25.52 2.18 -10.68
CA LEU A 71 -25.71 2.97 -11.89
C LEU A 71 -27.14 3.53 -11.97
N GLU A 72 -28.13 2.69 -11.70
CA GLU A 72 -29.55 3.08 -11.72
C GLU A 72 -29.85 4.17 -10.68
N GLU A 73 -29.22 4.09 -9.51
CA GLU A 73 -29.35 5.09 -8.44
C GLU A 73 -28.52 6.37 -8.71
N GLY A 74 -27.70 6.38 -9.77
CA GLY A 74 -26.86 7.53 -10.13
C GLY A 74 -25.72 7.79 -9.14
N ILE A 75 -25.35 6.81 -8.31
CA ILE A 75 -24.21 6.90 -7.38
C ILE A 75 -22.89 6.93 -8.15
N LEU A 76 -22.82 6.16 -9.24
CA LEU A 76 -21.70 6.15 -10.18
C LEU A 76 -22.22 6.24 -11.61
N ASP A 77 -21.45 6.86 -12.49
CA ASP A 77 -21.63 6.75 -13.94
C ASP A 77 -20.91 5.50 -14.48
N GLU A 78 -21.14 5.16 -15.76
CA GLU A 78 -20.50 3.99 -16.37
C GLU A 78 -18.97 4.02 -16.26
N GLU A 79 -18.38 5.19 -16.47
CA GLU A 79 -16.93 5.36 -16.39
C GLU A 79 -16.44 5.19 -14.95
N GLY A 80 -17.18 5.71 -13.98
CA GLY A 80 -16.98 5.57 -12.54
C GLY A 80 -17.00 4.11 -12.10
N VAL A 81 -18.01 3.33 -12.49
CA VAL A 81 -18.10 1.90 -12.16
C VAL A 81 -16.92 1.13 -12.76
N VAL A 82 -16.56 1.38 -14.01
CA VAL A 82 -15.41 0.70 -14.64
C VAL A 82 -14.08 1.07 -13.97
N ARG A 83 -13.90 2.34 -13.59
CA ARG A 83 -12.71 2.79 -12.83
C ARG A 83 -12.66 2.14 -11.45
N PHE A 84 -13.79 2.09 -10.75
CA PHE A 84 -13.90 1.48 -9.42
C PHE A 84 -13.62 -0.02 -9.47
N ALA A 85 -14.23 -0.74 -10.42
CA ALA A 85 -13.97 -2.14 -10.68
C ALA A 85 -12.49 -2.42 -10.94
N ARG A 86 -11.82 -1.57 -11.73
CA ARG A 86 -10.37 -1.70 -11.99
C ARG A 86 -9.52 -1.54 -10.73
N ALA A 87 -9.81 -0.53 -9.92
CA ALA A 87 -9.08 -0.31 -8.67
C ALA A 87 -9.29 -1.47 -7.69
N MET A 88 -10.52 -1.99 -7.59
CA MET A 88 -10.83 -3.16 -6.77
C MET A 88 -10.11 -4.41 -7.28
N GLY A 89 -10.21 -4.71 -8.57
CA GLY A 89 -9.59 -5.90 -9.17
C GLY A 89 -8.08 -5.96 -8.94
N GLN A 90 -7.39 -4.85 -9.18
CA GLN A 90 -5.93 -4.77 -8.97
C GLN A 90 -5.53 -4.96 -7.51
N THR A 91 -6.31 -4.40 -6.58
CA THR A 91 -6.02 -4.51 -5.14
C THR A 91 -6.30 -5.92 -4.63
N MET A 92 -7.43 -6.50 -5.03
CA MET A 92 -7.85 -7.84 -4.60
C MET A 92 -6.98 -8.94 -5.19
N ALA A 93 -6.51 -8.80 -6.44
CA ALA A 93 -5.57 -9.76 -7.03
C ALA A 93 -4.28 -9.85 -6.21
N ARG A 94 -3.68 -8.70 -5.86
CA ARG A 94 -2.46 -8.66 -5.02
C ARG A 94 -2.70 -9.24 -3.62
N LEU A 95 -3.85 -8.96 -3.03
CA LEU A 95 -4.23 -9.51 -1.72
C LEU A 95 -4.38 -11.03 -1.78
N ALA A 96 -5.03 -11.55 -2.82
CA ALA A 96 -5.20 -12.99 -3.02
C ALA A 96 -3.85 -13.70 -3.23
N ASP A 97 -2.93 -13.11 -4.00
CA ASP A 97 -1.58 -13.64 -4.19
C ASP A 97 -0.81 -13.69 -2.85
N TRP A 98 -0.92 -12.65 -2.04
CA TRP A 98 -0.27 -12.61 -0.73
C TRP A 98 -0.86 -13.66 0.24
N GLN A 99 -2.19 -13.76 0.31
CA GLN A 99 -2.88 -14.74 1.15
C GLN A 99 -2.57 -16.18 0.74
N THR A 100 -2.54 -16.47 -0.56
CA THR A 100 -2.20 -17.81 -1.07
C THR A 100 -0.74 -18.15 -0.82
N SER A 101 0.18 -17.19 -0.87
CA SER A 101 1.59 -17.38 -0.52
C SER A 101 1.80 -17.70 0.97
N ILE A 102 1.12 -16.97 1.87
CA ILE A 102 1.17 -17.25 3.32
C ILE A 102 0.58 -18.63 3.62
N LEU A 103 -0.58 -18.94 3.07
CA LEU A 103 -1.21 -20.25 3.27
C LEU A 103 -0.30 -21.37 2.75
N SER A 104 0.30 -21.20 1.57
CA SER A 104 1.27 -22.17 1.03
C SER A 104 2.44 -22.36 2.00
N THR A 105 3.01 -21.27 2.52
CA THR A 105 4.11 -21.34 3.48
C THR A 105 3.70 -22.09 4.75
N LEU A 106 2.53 -21.81 5.33
CA LEU A 106 2.03 -22.50 6.51
C LEU A 106 1.78 -23.99 6.25
N ILE A 107 1.27 -24.34 5.07
CA ILE A 107 0.99 -25.72 4.67
C ILE A 107 2.27 -26.53 4.45
N PHE A 108 3.29 -25.94 3.82
CA PHE A 108 4.52 -26.65 3.43
C PHE A 108 5.65 -26.60 4.47
N LYS A 109 5.61 -25.68 5.45
CA LYS A 109 6.66 -25.52 6.48
C LYS A 109 6.66 -26.63 7.55
N ASP A 110 5.57 -27.37 7.70
CA ASP A 110 5.46 -28.44 8.71
C ASP A 110 6.06 -29.80 8.29
N GLY A 111 6.67 -29.92 7.11
CA GLY A 111 7.39 -31.14 6.70
C GLY A 111 6.54 -32.43 6.68
N HIS A 112 5.22 -32.29 6.79
CA HIS A 112 4.27 -33.39 6.74
C HIS A 112 3.88 -33.74 5.29
N GLU A 113 3.38 -34.96 5.11
CA GLU A 113 2.92 -35.52 3.83
C GLU A 113 2.08 -34.52 3.02
N ASP A 114 2.19 -34.58 1.69
CA ASP A 114 1.36 -33.79 0.77
C ASP A 114 -0.10 -33.77 1.26
N PRO A 115 -0.63 -32.59 1.61
CA PRO A 115 -1.94 -32.52 2.24
C PRO A 115 -3.02 -33.02 1.27
N THR A 116 -3.87 -33.92 1.75
CA THR A 116 -4.98 -34.44 0.95
C THR A 116 -5.96 -33.33 0.58
N THR A 117 -6.64 -33.49 -0.57
CA THR A 117 -7.73 -32.59 -1.01
C THR A 117 -8.70 -32.27 0.13
N SER A 118 -9.14 -33.29 0.87
CA SER A 118 -10.09 -33.17 1.97
C SER A 118 -9.58 -32.34 3.14
N SER A 119 -8.29 -32.47 3.49
CA SER A 119 -7.69 -31.74 4.61
C SER A 119 -7.54 -30.25 4.28
N LEU A 120 -7.07 -29.93 3.07
CA LEU A 120 -6.99 -28.54 2.59
C LEU A 120 -8.37 -27.90 2.53
N MET A 121 -9.37 -28.61 1.98
CA MET A 121 -10.74 -28.11 1.90
C MET A 121 -11.35 -27.83 3.28
N GLN A 122 -11.07 -28.68 4.28
CA GLN A 122 -11.53 -28.46 5.65
C GLN A 122 -10.88 -27.22 6.27
N GLN A 123 -9.59 -27.00 6.03
CA GLN A 123 -8.89 -25.80 6.48
C GLN A 123 -9.43 -24.53 5.80
N VAL A 124 -9.59 -24.53 4.47
CA VAL A 124 -10.15 -23.39 3.72
C VAL A 124 -11.54 -23.05 4.22
N LYS A 125 -12.43 -24.04 4.35
CA LYS A 125 -13.80 -23.83 4.86
C LYS A 125 -13.84 -23.34 6.31
N GLY A 126 -12.85 -23.72 7.12
CA GLY A 126 -12.72 -23.26 8.50
C GLY A 126 -12.21 -21.82 8.61
N LEU A 127 -11.26 -21.43 7.76
CA LEU A 127 -10.59 -20.12 7.84
C LEU A 127 -11.32 -19.01 7.07
N LEU A 128 -11.92 -19.34 5.93
CA LEU A 128 -12.51 -18.35 5.01
C LEU A 128 -13.51 -17.40 5.71
N PRO A 129 -14.48 -17.87 6.52
CA PRO A 129 -15.45 -16.97 7.16
C PRO A 129 -14.82 -15.95 8.12
N ASP A 130 -13.75 -16.34 8.83
CA ASP A 130 -13.05 -15.45 9.75
C ASP A 130 -12.18 -14.45 8.99
N VAL A 131 -11.53 -14.89 7.92
CA VAL A 131 -10.80 -14.00 7.00
C VAL A 131 -11.74 -12.96 6.38
N GLU A 132 -12.92 -13.36 5.88
CA GLU A 132 -13.92 -12.44 5.33
C GLU A 132 -14.37 -11.38 6.35
N ARG A 133 -14.64 -11.79 7.59
CA ARG A 133 -15.02 -10.86 8.68
C ARG A 133 -13.91 -9.88 9.00
N LEU A 134 -12.66 -10.35 9.05
CA LEU A 134 -11.50 -9.49 9.29
C LEU A 134 -11.28 -8.52 8.13
N LEU A 135 -11.38 -8.99 6.88
CA LEU A 135 -11.28 -8.15 5.69
C LEU A 135 -12.30 -7.02 5.72
N LEU A 136 -13.58 -7.33 5.98
CA LEU A 136 -14.64 -6.32 6.08
C LEU A 136 -14.38 -5.33 7.22
N HIS A 137 -13.93 -5.81 8.39
CA HIS A 137 -13.61 -4.95 9.52
C HIS A 137 -12.46 -3.99 9.20
N ILE A 138 -11.35 -4.52 8.69
CA ILE A 138 -10.14 -3.75 8.34
C ILE A 138 -10.48 -2.75 7.24
N TRP A 139 -11.19 -3.17 6.20
CA TRP A 139 -11.65 -2.29 5.12
C TRP A 139 -12.47 -1.12 5.65
N ARG A 140 -13.46 -1.37 6.54
CA ARG A 140 -14.25 -0.30 7.16
C ARG A 140 -13.39 0.66 7.99
N ARG A 141 -12.37 0.14 8.69
CA ARG A 141 -11.46 0.97 9.49
C ARG A 141 -10.58 1.85 8.61
N GLN A 142 -10.07 1.31 7.50
CA GLN A 142 -9.32 2.05 6.49
C GLN A 142 -10.18 3.12 5.83
N LEU A 143 -11.45 2.80 5.52
CA LEU A 143 -12.40 3.76 4.95
C LEU A 143 -12.70 4.91 5.93
N ALA A 144 -12.91 4.61 7.21
CA ALA A 144 -13.11 5.62 8.26
C ALA A 144 -11.89 6.54 8.40
N ALA A 145 -10.69 5.97 8.44
CA ALA A 145 -9.44 6.73 8.52
C ALA A 145 -9.23 7.61 7.27
N SER A 146 -9.49 7.09 6.07
CA SER A 146 -9.39 7.85 4.82
C SER A 146 -10.38 9.01 4.77
N THR A 147 -11.63 8.76 5.13
CA THR A 147 -12.68 9.79 5.18
C THR A 147 -12.33 10.87 6.19
N GLY A 148 -11.84 10.49 7.37
CA GLY A 148 -11.42 11.44 8.40
C GLY A 148 -10.33 12.40 7.91
N ARG A 149 -9.33 11.90 7.16
CA ARG A 149 -8.28 12.74 6.58
C ARG A 149 -8.82 13.69 5.51
N THR A 150 -9.63 13.18 4.59
CA THR A 150 -10.24 14.02 3.55
C THR A 150 -11.07 15.15 4.17
N LEU A 151 -11.87 14.86 5.20
CA LEU A 151 -12.67 15.87 5.89
C LEU A 151 -11.81 16.90 6.65
N ALA A 152 -10.70 16.47 7.26
CA ALA A 152 -9.77 17.37 7.94
C ALA A 152 -9.15 18.38 6.95
N VAL A 153 -8.76 17.91 5.76
CA VAL A 153 -8.28 18.77 4.67
C VAL A 153 -9.38 19.73 4.21
N MET A 154 -10.60 19.23 4.00
CA MET A 154 -11.75 20.03 3.56
C MET A 154 -12.12 21.16 4.53
N SER A 155 -11.82 21.00 5.81
CA SER A 155 -12.16 21.99 6.85
C SER A 155 -11.17 23.16 6.91
N ASN A 156 -10.02 23.09 6.23
CA ASN A 156 -8.90 24.03 6.38
C ASN A 156 -8.83 25.16 5.31
N GLY A 157 -9.78 25.32 4.39
CA GLY A 157 -9.80 26.48 3.47
C GLY A 157 -10.70 26.38 2.24
N ASN A 158 -10.99 27.54 1.61
CA ASN A 158 -12.04 27.74 0.59
C ASN A 158 -11.66 27.47 -0.88
N ASP A 159 -10.44 27.04 -1.20
CA ASP A 159 -9.97 26.75 -2.58
C ASP A 159 -9.38 25.34 -2.70
N ILE A 160 -10.12 24.34 -2.23
CA ILE A 160 -9.65 22.95 -2.28
C ILE A 160 -10.00 22.38 -3.65
N VAL A 161 -8.99 22.29 -4.52
CA VAL A 161 -9.03 21.33 -5.61
C VAL A 161 -9.06 19.94 -4.95
N PRO A 162 -10.10 19.12 -5.17
CA PRO A 162 -10.18 17.80 -4.58
C PRO A 162 -8.87 17.06 -4.86
N ASN A 163 -8.28 16.48 -3.81
CA ASN A 163 -7.02 15.74 -3.88
C ASN A 163 -5.74 16.56 -4.11
N TYR A 164 -5.74 17.90 -4.08
CA TYR A 164 -4.51 18.69 -4.17
C TYR A 164 -4.33 19.61 -2.96
N TYR A 165 -3.47 19.22 -2.03
CA TYR A 165 -3.30 19.89 -0.74
C TYR A 165 -1.89 19.68 -0.16
N PRO A 166 -1.43 20.55 0.76
CA PRO A 166 -0.10 20.41 1.36
C PRO A 166 0.00 19.18 2.27
N LEU A 167 1.06 18.39 2.08
CA LEU A 167 1.47 17.27 2.94
C LEU A 167 2.98 17.28 3.13
N ILE A 168 3.45 16.67 4.22
CA ILE A 168 4.87 16.38 4.39
C ILE A 168 5.13 14.99 3.81
N VAL A 169 6.04 14.91 2.85
CA VAL A 169 6.40 13.68 2.13
C VAL A 169 7.81 13.27 2.55
N GLY A 170 7.98 12.04 3.00
CA GLY A 170 9.28 11.48 3.37
C GLY A 170 9.60 10.22 2.57
N PHE A 171 10.87 10.08 2.22
CA PHE A 171 11.45 8.88 1.61
C PHE A 171 12.57 8.36 2.50
N ALA A 172 12.50 7.09 2.88
CA ALA A 172 13.55 6.38 3.59
C ALA A 172 14.11 5.29 2.70
N ASP A 173 15.43 5.24 2.56
CA ASP A 173 16.12 4.35 1.63
C ASP A 173 17.27 3.62 2.33
N LEU A 174 17.34 2.31 2.11
CA LEU A 174 18.36 1.41 2.65
C LEU A 174 19.71 1.64 1.96
N VAL A 175 20.74 1.96 2.72
CA VAL A 175 22.07 2.20 2.16
C VAL A 175 22.70 0.89 1.66
N SER A 176 23.44 0.99 0.56
CA SER A 176 24.24 -0.12 0.02
C SER A 176 23.45 -1.35 -0.43
N PHE A 177 22.15 -1.23 -0.71
CA PHE A 177 21.33 -2.34 -1.24
C PHE A 177 21.98 -3.05 -2.43
N THR A 178 22.52 -2.29 -3.40
CA THR A 178 23.26 -2.85 -4.56
C THR A 178 24.55 -3.62 -4.21
N THR A 179 25.09 -3.44 -3.01
CA THR A 179 26.24 -4.22 -2.51
C THR A 179 25.73 -5.47 -1.80
N LEU A 180 24.72 -5.34 -0.93
CA LEU A 180 24.06 -6.48 -0.29
C LEU A 180 23.50 -7.47 -1.31
N SER A 181 22.90 -6.98 -2.40
CA SER A 181 22.36 -7.81 -3.47
C SER A 181 23.41 -8.60 -4.25
N ARG A 182 24.71 -8.32 -4.04
CA ARG A 182 25.83 -9.07 -4.62
C ARG A 182 26.46 -10.05 -3.64
N GLU A 183 26.24 -9.87 -2.33
CA GLU A 183 26.86 -10.64 -1.25
C GLU A 183 25.90 -11.66 -0.66
N LEU A 184 24.61 -11.35 -0.62
CA LEU A 184 23.53 -12.19 -0.11
C LEU A 184 22.87 -12.99 -1.25
N ASP A 185 22.33 -14.15 -0.91
CA ASP A 185 21.43 -14.85 -1.82
C ASP A 185 20.06 -14.16 -1.91
N GLU A 186 19.23 -14.57 -2.87
CA GLU A 186 17.92 -13.95 -3.12
C GLU A 186 16.97 -14.03 -1.91
N VAL A 187 17.07 -15.09 -1.10
CA VAL A 187 16.20 -15.31 0.07
C VAL A 187 16.63 -14.44 1.23
N GLU A 188 17.94 -14.36 1.49
CA GLU A 188 18.52 -13.49 2.51
C GLU A 188 18.25 -12.02 2.20
N LEU A 189 18.41 -11.61 0.93
CA LEU A 189 18.12 -10.25 0.50
C LEU A 189 16.64 -9.89 0.69
N ALA A 190 15.72 -10.81 0.33
CA ALA A 190 14.30 -10.62 0.54
C ALA A 190 13.96 -10.44 2.03
N GLY A 191 14.60 -11.21 2.92
CA GLY A 191 14.41 -11.09 4.36
C GLY A 191 14.88 -9.74 4.93
N VAL A 192 15.99 -9.18 4.42
CA VAL A 192 16.46 -7.83 4.81
C VAL A 192 15.47 -6.76 4.37
N VAL A 193 14.98 -6.85 3.12
CA VAL A 193 13.98 -5.90 2.58
C VAL A 193 12.68 -5.97 3.37
N GLU A 194 12.14 -7.16 3.60
CA GLU A 194 10.90 -7.35 4.36
C GLU A 194 11.05 -6.83 5.81
N GLY A 195 12.19 -7.08 6.46
CA GLY A 195 12.48 -6.59 7.80
C GLY A 195 12.54 -5.05 7.87
N PHE A 196 13.13 -4.42 6.86
CA PHE A 196 13.15 -2.96 6.73
C PHE A 196 11.75 -2.40 6.47
N GLU A 197 11.02 -2.93 5.49
CA GLU A 197 9.66 -2.48 5.15
C GLU A 197 8.73 -2.58 6.38
N SER A 198 8.79 -3.70 7.10
CA SER A 198 8.01 -3.95 8.31
C SER A 198 8.34 -2.94 9.41
N THR A 199 9.62 -2.74 9.72
CA THR A 199 10.00 -1.80 10.78
C THR A 199 9.71 -0.35 10.39
N ALA A 200 9.91 0.00 9.12
CA ALA A 200 9.57 1.33 8.63
C ALA A 200 8.07 1.58 8.74
N ALA A 201 7.23 0.61 8.38
CA ALA A 201 5.78 0.70 8.53
C ALA A 201 5.36 0.90 10.00
N ASP A 202 5.96 0.15 10.93
CA ASP A 202 5.70 0.29 12.36
C ASP A 202 6.10 1.67 12.90
N LEU A 203 7.30 2.17 12.54
CA LEU A 203 7.78 3.48 12.97
C LEU A 203 6.93 4.62 12.40
N VAL A 204 6.55 4.52 11.13
CA VAL A 204 5.66 5.50 10.48
C VAL A 204 4.30 5.51 11.15
N ALA A 205 3.69 4.34 11.40
CA ALA A 205 2.39 4.23 12.04
C ALA A 205 2.42 4.75 13.49
N ALA A 206 3.45 4.39 14.27
CA ALA A 206 3.64 4.85 15.64
C ALA A 206 3.86 6.37 15.73
N GLY A 207 4.46 6.98 14.71
CA GLY A 207 4.61 8.44 14.59
C GLY A 207 3.37 9.16 14.05
N GLY A 208 2.27 8.45 13.77
CA GLY A 208 1.04 9.02 13.23
C GLY A 208 1.08 9.30 11.72
N GLY A 209 2.13 8.85 11.03
CA GLY A 209 2.24 8.95 9.59
C GLY A 209 1.57 7.78 8.87
N ARG A 210 1.69 7.78 7.54
CA ARG A 210 1.15 6.74 6.68
C ARG A 210 2.17 6.34 5.62
N VAL A 211 2.48 5.05 5.53
CA VAL A 211 3.17 4.49 4.37
C VAL A 211 2.25 4.57 3.16
N VAL A 212 2.72 5.21 2.10
CA VAL A 212 2.02 5.31 0.82
C VAL A 212 2.29 4.07 -0.01
N LYS A 213 3.57 3.71 -0.14
CA LYS A 213 4.05 2.55 -0.87
C LYS A 213 5.49 2.23 -0.48
N THR A 214 5.87 1.00 -0.75
CA THR A 214 7.27 0.55 -0.71
C THR A 214 7.73 0.20 -2.12
N LEU A 215 9.01 0.39 -2.39
CA LEU A 215 9.67 0.08 -3.66
C LEU A 215 10.98 -0.67 -3.36
N GLY A 216 10.87 -1.90 -2.85
CA GLY A 216 12.03 -2.69 -2.46
C GLY A 216 12.72 -2.07 -1.26
N ASP A 217 13.89 -1.46 -1.48
CA ASP A 217 14.73 -0.84 -0.45
C ASP A 217 14.30 0.59 -0.06
N GLU A 218 13.26 1.13 -0.70
CA GLU A 218 12.75 2.47 -0.46
C GLU A 218 11.31 2.48 0.08
N VAL A 219 11.05 3.31 1.10
CA VAL A 219 9.72 3.53 1.69
C VAL A 219 9.31 4.98 1.48
N LEU A 220 8.13 5.18 0.87
CA LEU A 220 7.47 6.46 0.76
C LEU A 220 6.40 6.59 1.85
N TYR A 221 6.50 7.61 2.69
CA TYR A 221 5.49 7.93 3.69
C TYR A 221 5.05 9.39 3.62
N VAL A 222 3.89 9.66 4.22
CA VAL A 222 3.38 11.02 4.44
C VAL A 222 3.04 11.25 5.91
N ALA A 223 3.10 12.50 6.32
CA ALA A 223 2.66 12.96 7.64
C ALA A 223 1.88 14.27 7.50
N ASP A 224 1.01 14.53 8.48
CA ASP A 224 0.11 15.68 8.48
C ASP A 224 0.71 16.89 9.21
N SER A 225 1.76 16.71 10.02
CA SER A 225 2.47 17.81 10.71
C SER A 225 4.00 17.73 10.58
N PRO A 226 4.69 18.89 10.62
CA PRO A 226 6.16 18.96 10.65
C PRO A 226 6.79 18.12 11.75
N HIS A 227 6.25 18.19 12.97
CA HIS A 227 6.78 17.46 14.13
C HIS A 227 6.67 15.94 13.96
N GLN A 228 5.52 15.44 13.50
CA GLN A 228 5.36 14.00 13.20
C GLN A 228 6.35 13.55 12.13
N ALA A 229 6.48 14.32 11.05
CA ALA A 229 7.40 13.99 9.98
C ALA A 229 8.87 13.95 10.44
N ALA A 230 9.26 14.90 11.29
CA ALA A 230 10.59 15.00 11.88
C ALA A 230 10.89 13.78 12.77
N ASP A 231 9.99 13.43 13.69
CA ASP A 231 10.20 12.29 14.59
C ASP A 231 10.25 10.96 13.82
N ILE A 232 9.36 10.74 12.85
CA ILE A 232 9.40 9.56 11.98
C ILE A 232 10.74 9.50 11.24
N ALA A 233 11.16 10.59 10.59
CA ALA A 233 12.40 10.63 9.82
C ALA A 233 13.63 10.32 10.67
N LEU A 234 13.70 10.91 11.87
CA LEU A 234 14.81 10.72 12.80
C LEU A 234 14.85 9.29 13.33
N ARG A 235 13.69 8.69 13.65
CA ARG A 235 13.63 7.29 14.07
C ARG A 235 14.08 6.33 12.96
N LEU A 236 13.58 6.53 11.74
CA LEU A 236 13.98 5.76 10.56
C LEU A 236 15.50 5.86 10.32
N ALA A 237 16.06 7.07 10.33
CA ALA A 237 17.50 7.30 10.13
C ALA A 237 18.37 6.74 11.27
N SER A 238 17.88 6.76 12.53
CA SER A 238 18.60 6.21 13.68
C SER A 238 18.66 4.68 13.73
N GLY A 239 18.00 4.02 12.79
CA GLY A 239 18.08 2.60 12.58
C GLY A 239 16.89 1.83 13.13
N VAL A 240 16.41 0.96 12.25
CA VAL A 240 15.70 -0.27 12.54
C VAL A 240 16.65 -1.17 13.34
N LYS A 241 16.62 -1.10 14.68
CA LYS A 241 17.37 -2.06 15.52
C LYS A 241 16.65 -3.41 15.54
N THR A 242 16.72 -4.17 14.45
CA THR A 242 16.26 -5.57 14.46
C THR A 242 17.35 -6.50 14.97
N HIS A 243 17.01 -7.77 15.18
CA HIS A 243 17.95 -8.83 15.56
C HIS A 243 19.00 -9.15 14.47
N VAL A 244 18.87 -8.58 13.27
CA VAL A 244 19.83 -8.64 12.17
C VAL A 244 20.43 -7.23 12.01
N GLU A 245 21.74 -7.12 11.73
CA GLU A 245 22.38 -5.83 11.38
C GLU A 245 21.73 -5.28 10.11
N VAL A 246 20.81 -4.32 10.26
CA VAL A 246 20.20 -3.63 9.12
C VAL A 246 21.14 -2.49 8.70
N PRO A 247 21.41 -2.35 7.39
CA PRO A 247 22.19 -1.23 6.89
C PRO A 247 21.59 0.12 7.30
N ASP A 248 22.45 1.13 7.38
CA ASP A 248 22.03 2.50 7.66
C ASP A 248 20.91 2.94 6.71
N VAL A 249 19.99 3.74 7.21
CA VAL A 249 18.91 4.33 6.42
C VAL A 249 19.21 5.80 6.20
N ARG A 250 19.01 6.27 4.98
CA ARG A 250 19.05 7.70 4.66
C ARG A 250 17.65 8.20 4.42
N VAL A 251 17.34 9.41 4.89
CA VAL A 251 15.98 9.95 4.82
C VAL A 251 15.98 11.35 4.22
N GLY A 252 15.01 11.60 3.34
CA GLY A 252 14.74 12.91 2.75
C GLY A 252 13.29 13.27 2.92
N VAL A 253 13.02 14.50 3.34
CA VAL A 253 11.66 14.97 3.65
C VAL A 253 11.41 16.33 3.02
N ALA A 254 10.26 16.52 2.38
CA ALA A 254 9.85 17.81 1.83
C ALA A 254 8.42 18.14 2.22
N TYR A 255 8.14 19.43 2.40
CA TYR A 255 6.81 19.92 2.72
C TYR A 255 6.25 20.79 1.58
N GLY A 256 5.04 20.46 1.11
CA GLY A 256 4.40 21.24 0.07
C GLY A 256 3.17 20.56 -0.52
N PRO A 257 2.54 21.18 -1.55
CA PRO A 257 1.34 20.64 -2.17
C PRO A 257 1.64 19.32 -2.90
N VAL A 258 0.70 18.37 -2.78
CA VAL A 258 0.73 17.08 -3.46
C VAL A 258 -0.64 16.75 -4.04
N LEU A 259 -0.63 16.03 -5.16
CA LEU A 259 -1.82 15.41 -5.74
C LEU A 259 -1.98 13.99 -5.18
N THR A 260 -3.07 13.72 -4.46
CA THR A 260 -3.38 12.39 -3.90
C THR A 260 -4.29 11.60 -4.81
N MET A 261 -3.82 10.50 -5.40
CA MET A 261 -4.60 9.79 -6.41
C MET A 261 -4.41 8.29 -6.29
N HIS A 262 -5.51 7.54 -6.24
CA HIS A 262 -5.52 6.07 -6.09
C HIS A 262 -4.66 5.56 -4.92
N GLY A 263 -4.67 6.28 -3.79
CA GLY A 263 -3.87 5.94 -2.61
C GLY A 263 -2.40 6.39 -2.66
N ASP A 264 -1.94 6.90 -3.80
CA ASP A 264 -0.57 7.39 -4.02
C ASP A 264 -0.49 8.93 -3.95
N VAL A 265 0.73 9.48 -3.96
CA VAL A 265 1.01 10.92 -3.97
C VAL A 265 1.93 11.32 -5.12
N PHE A 266 1.63 12.45 -5.76
CA PHE A 266 2.37 12.97 -6.91
C PHE A 266 2.67 14.47 -6.75
N GLY A 267 3.74 14.93 -7.40
CA GLY A 267 4.04 16.36 -7.51
C GLY A 267 5.50 16.69 -7.29
N THR A 268 5.81 17.98 -7.37
CA THR A 268 7.17 18.51 -7.17
C THR A 268 7.68 18.27 -5.75
N THR A 269 6.80 18.26 -4.75
CA THR A 269 7.12 17.91 -3.34
C THR A 269 7.65 16.49 -3.21
N VAL A 270 7.01 15.52 -3.87
CA VAL A 270 7.44 14.11 -3.89
C VAL A 270 8.82 14.00 -4.56
N ASN A 271 9.00 14.63 -5.71
CA ASN A 271 10.28 14.66 -6.41
C ASN A 271 11.39 15.30 -5.54
N ARG A 272 11.06 16.36 -4.79
CA ARG A 272 12.00 17.04 -3.90
C ARG A 272 12.43 16.14 -2.75
N ALA A 273 11.48 15.47 -2.08
CA ALA A 273 11.78 14.53 -1.00
C ALA A 273 12.70 13.40 -1.48
N SER A 274 12.39 12.76 -2.62
CA SER A 274 13.24 11.73 -3.22
C SER A 274 14.66 12.23 -3.53
N ARG A 275 14.80 13.46 -4.05
CA ARG A 275 16.12 14.06 -4.31
C ARG A 275 16.89 14.34 -3.03
N LEU A 276 16.22 14.82 -1.97
CA LEU A 276 16.84 15.00 -0.66
C LEU A 276 17.36 13.68 -0.10
N THR A 277 16.60 12.58 -0.23
CA THR A 277 17.04 11.24 0.19
C THR A 277 18.31 10.83 -0.54
N SER A 278 18.36 11.03 -1.87
CA SER A 278 19.57 10.73 -2.67
C SER A 278 20.79 11.57 -2.27
N PHE A 279 20.57 12.74 -1.67
CA PHE A 279 21.64 13.64 -1.21
C PHE A 279 22.08 13.36 0.23
N ALA A 280 21.23 12.71 1.01
CA ALA A 280 21.47 12.40 2.41
C ALA A 280 22.61 11.37 2.55
N ARG A 281 23.36 11.51 3.64
CA ARG A 281 24.37 10.53 4.03
C ARG A 281 23.69 9.38 4.79
N PRO A 282 24.32 8.20 4.85
CA PRO A 282 23.86 7.11 5.70
C PRO A 282 23.58 7.58 7.14
N GLY A 283 22.44 7.19 7.70
CA GLY A 283 22.03 7.54 9.06
C GLY A 283 21.64 9.00 9.26
N THR A 284 21.37 9.76 8.19
CA THR A 284 21.03 11.19 8.29
C THR A 284 19.70 11.53 7.62
N VAL A 285 19.10 12.62 8.10
CA VAL A 285 17.88 13.21 7.57
C VAL A 285 18.21 14.53 6.88
N LEU A 286 17.77 14.69 5.63
CA LEU A 286 17.73 15.97 4.94
C LEU A 286 16.29 16.45 4.75
N ILE A 287 16.04 17.73 5.03
CA ILE A 287 14.75 18.38 4.84
C ILE A 287 14.86 19.57 3.88
N ASP A 288 13.74 19.97 3.28
CA ASP A 288 13.68 21.19 2.48
C ASP A 288 13.49 22.46 3.32
N GLU A 289 13.61 23.61 2.67
CA GLU A 289 13.51 24.93 3.30
C GLU A 289 12.18 25.15 4.02
N THR A 290 11.06 24.79 3.40
CA THR A 290 9.72 24.97 3.99
C THR A 290 9.55 24.16 5.27
N LEU A 291 10.05 22.92 5.29
CA LEU A 291 10.03 22.10 6.50
C LEU A 291 11.04 22.62 7.55
N ALA A 292 12.20 23.10 7.13
CA ALA A 292 13.21 23.69 8.01
C ALA A 292 12.67 24.94 8.74
N GLU A 293 12.01 25.84 8.02
CA GLU A 293 11.35 27.03 8.59
C GLU A 293 10.30 26.64 9.65
N SER A 294 9.56 25.55 9.40
CA SER A 294 8.55 25.05 10.33
C SER A 294 9.11 24.38 11.60
N LEU A 295 10.40 24.01 11.59
CA LEU A 295 11.05 23.25 12.66
C LEU A 295 12.17 24.02 13.38
N THR A 296 12.50 25.24 12.93
CA THR A 296 13.68 25.97 13.44
C THR A 296 13.57 26.32 14.94
N ASP A 297 12.35 26.53 15.43
CA ASP A 297 12.08 26.91 16.83
C ASP A 297 11.55 25.73 17.68
N GLU A 298 11.57 24.50 17.17
CA GLU A 298 11.10 23.33 17.91
C GLU A 298 12.16 22.84 18.90
N GLU A 299 11.81 22.76 20.19
CA GLU A 299 12.69 22.25 21.23
C GLU A 299 13.12 20.80 20.96
N GLY A 300 14.40 20.50 21.21
CA GLY A 300 14.95 19.15 21.01
C GLY A 300 15.27 18.80 19.56
N LEU A 301 15.13 19.74 18.62
CA LEU A 301 15.51 19.58 17.22
C LEU A 301 16.61 20.58 16.83
N GLN A 302 17.55 20.11 16.02
CA GLN A 302 18.59 20.94 15.42
C GLN A 302 18.45 20.92 13.89
N VAL A 303 18.28 22.10 13.31
CA VAL A 303 18.16 22.31 11.86
C VAL A 303 19.38 23.09 11.36
N VAL A 304 20.18 22.48 10.48
CA VAL A 304 21.43 23.08 9.98
C VAL A 304 21.42 23.15 8.46
N GLN A 305 21.53 24.36 7.91
CA GLN A 305 21.67 24.57 6.47
C GLN A 305 22.95 23.88 5.95
N VAL A 306 22.82 23.11 4.86
CA VAL A 306 23.97 22.49 4.19
C VAL A 306 24.18 23.06 2.79
N ARG A 307 25.25 22.66 2.09
CA ARG A 307 25.53 23.18 0.75
C ARG A 307 24.38 22.87 -0.23
N ALA A 308 23.90 23.89 -0.93
CA ALA A 308 22.92 23.76 -2.00
C ALA A 308 23.38 22.78 -3.10
N ARG A 309 22.45 22.00 -3.65
CA ARG A 309 22.72 20.98 -4.67
C ARG A 309 21.77 21.11 -5.85
N HIS A 310 22.30 20.90 -7.05
CA HIS A 310 21.46 20.78 -8.23
C HIS A 310 20.75 19.43 -8.26
N ALA A 311 19.43 19.48 -8.45
CA ALA A 311 18.59 18.32 -8.67
C ALA A 311 17.98 18.39 -10.07
N HIS A 312 18.11 17.31 -10.82
CA HIS A 312 17.53 17.18 -12.15
C HIS A 312 16.00 17.40 -12.09
N GLY A 313 15.49 18.33 -12.90
CA GLY A 313 14.07 18.68 -12.97
C GLY A 313 13.57 19.63 -11.86
N LEU A 314 14.40 20.00 -10.89
CA LEU A 314 14.03 20.89 -9.77
C LEU A 314 14.95 22.11 -9.63
N GLY A 315 16.07 22.15 -10.35
CA GLY A 315 17.02 23.25 -10.26
C GLY A 315 17.89 23.16 -9.01
N LEU A 316 18.22 24.30 -8.41
CA LEU A 316 19.03 24.36 -7.19
C LEU A 316 18.12 24.13 -5.97
N ILE A 317 18.44 23.14 -5.15
CA ILE A 317 17.75 22.84 -3.90
C ILE A 317 18.68 23.22 -2.75
N GLN A 318 18.13 23.90 -1.74
CA GLN A 318 18.80 24.22 -0.48
C GLN A 318 18.38 23.19 0.58
N PRO A 319 19.22 22.19 0.92
CA PRO A 319 18.89 21.21 1.95
C PRO A 319 19.25 21.72 3.34
N TYR A 320 18.59 21.15 4.34
CA TYR A 320 18.92 21.32 5.76
C TYR A 320 19.08 19.92 6.38
N THR A 321 20.08 19.74 7.24
CA THR A 321 20.20 18.53 8.05
C THR A 321 19.34 18.68 9.29
N LEU A 322 18.52 17.66 9.56
CA LEU A 322 17.72 17.56 10.77
C LEU A 322 18.35 16.54 11.74
N ARG A 323 18.45 16.91 13.01
CA ARG A 323 18.97 16.05 14.10
C ARG A 323 18.16 16.27 15.36
N ARG A 324 18.23 15.32 16.30
CA ARG A 324 17.84 15.59 17.68
C ARG A 324 18.92 16.45 18.32
N ASP A 325 18.50 17.49 19.03
CA ASP A 325 19.39 18.24 19.89
C ASP A 325 19.76 17.33 21.07
N PHE A 326 21.04 17.00 21.19
CA PHE A 326 21.51 16.28 22.36
C PHE A 326 21.69 17.32 23.45
N ASP A 327 20.66 17.53 24.24
CA ASP A 327 20.82 18.23 25.51
C ASP A 327 21.85 17.44 26.32
N ALA A 328 22.99 18.07 26.55
CA ALA A 328 24.03 17.57 27.43
C ALA A 328 23.50 17.58 28.86
N GLY A 329 22.79 16.52 29.25
CA GLY A 329 22.48 16.21 30.64
C GLY A 329 22.78 14.75 30.90
N ASN A 330 23.71 14.34 31.77
CA ASN A 330 24.52 15.00 32.79
C ASN A 330 25.75 14.07 33.03
N PRO A 331 26.82 14.48 33.75
CA PRO A 331 28.17 13.91 33.72
C PRO A 331 28.32 12.52 34.34
#